data_AF-A0A4U1AKC6-F1
#
_entry.id   AF-A0A4U1AKC6-F1
#
_cell.length_a   1.000
_cell.length_b   1.000
_cell.length_c   1.000
_cell.angle_alpha   90.00
_cell.angle_beta   90.00
_cell.angle_gamma   90.00
#
_symmetry.space_group_name_H-M   'P 1'
#
loop_
_entity.id
_entity.type
_entity.pdbx_description
1 polymer ?
#
loop_
_entity_poly.entity_id
_entity_poly.type
_entity_poly.pdbx_seq_one_letter_code
_entity_poly.pdbx_strand_id
1 'polypeptide(L)'
;MPPYAQHLKTSLRRTGEEYQPLHDWLDNHPEFKTARHELSALAENRQFVGENWGDEAVTEFFLHVTEDLLMKEIDILKQAGCPEEAVDHSIEVARKTLEISSRLKIAVDRRLLARGAIFHDLGKSKTYGMQHGEIGAKMAEELGLEEEIRQIILKHIRGGLTEPEAIELGLPVRDYTLRTPEEKIVIYADRMVDIYTDGIVPDIDEHQAESRFAAILRSYEKYGKNPITLDRYLALHEEIQGWMAR
;
A
#
# COMPACT_ATOMS: atom_id res chain seq x y z
N MET A 1 2.89 12.32 14.97
CA MET A 1 3.59 13.15 13.99
C MET A 1 5.02 13.28 14.46
N PRO A 2 5.99 12.73 13.71
CA PRO A 2 7.39 13.01 13.91
C PRO A 2 7.66 14.53 13.91
N PRO A 3 8.76 14.99 14.54
CA PRO A 3 9.15 16.40 14.45
C PRO A 3 9.57 16.78 13.02
N TYR A 4 9.37 18.04 12.62
CA TYR A 4 9.81 18.59 11.31
C TYR A 4 11.24 18.19 10.92
N ALA A 5 12.20 18.34 11.84
CA ALA A 5 13.60 17.98 11.59
C ALA A 5 13.81 16.47 11.34
N GLN A 6 12.90 15.62 11.83
CA GLN A 6 12.91 14.20 11.52
C GLN A 6 12.43 13.93 10.10
N HIS A 7 11.42 14.67 9.62
CA HIS A 7 10.95 14.54 8.23
C HIS A 7 12.05 14.88 7.21
N LEU A 8 12.78 15.99 7.40
CA LEU A 8 13.90 16.35 6.52
C LEU A 8 14.98 15.26 6.47
N LYS A 9 15.34 14.69 7.61
CA LYS A 9 16.32 13.59 7.69
C LYS A 9 15.83 12.32 7.01
N THR A 10 14.55 11.99 7.20
CA THR A 10 13.94 10.83 6.57
C THR A 10 13.91 10.99 5.06
N SER A 11 13.51 12.16 4.56
CA SER A 11 13.53 12.52 3.14
C SER A 11 14.94 12.37 2.55
N LEU A 12 15.94 13.01 3.17
CA LEU A 12 17.34 12.95 2.73
C LEU A 12 17.85 11.51 2.61
N ARG A 13 17.48 10.64 3.55
CA ARG A 13 17.85 9.22 3.53
C ARG A 13 17.20 8.46 2.38
N ARG A 14 15.96 8.80 2.01
CA ARG A 14 15.17 8.09 0.98
C ARG A 14 15.52 8.54 -0.43
N THR A 15 15.65 9.85 -0.61
CA THR A 15 15.70 10.47 -1.94
C THR A 15 17.07 11.06 -2.28
N GLY A 16 17.95 11.23 -1.27
CA GLY A 16 19.18 12.01 -1.41
C GLY A 16 18.97 13.52 -1.27
N GLU A 17 17.73 13.99 -1.08
CA GLU A 17 17.36 15.40 -0.94
C GLU A 17 16.40 15.61 0.24
N GLU A 18 16.51 16.74 0.93
CA GLU A 18 15.64 17.03 2.09
C GLU A 18 14.19 17.37 1.69
N TYR A 19 13.95 17.69 0.41
CA TYR A 19 12.68 18.25 -0.07
C TYR A 19 12.15 19.36 0.85
N GLN A 20 13.06 20.23 1.33
CA GLN A 20 12.75 21.23 2.33
C GLN A 20 11.56 22.14 1.95
N PRO A 21 11.42 22.63 0.69
CA PRO A 21 10.26 23.43 0.31
C PRO A 21 8.92 22.72 0.45
N LEU A 22 8.88 21.40 0.15
CA LEU A 22 7.69 20.57 0.33
C LEU A 22 7.35 20.41 1.83
N HIS A 23 8.36 20.12 2.65
CA HIS A 23 8.19 19.96 4.09
C HIS A 23 7.80 21.28 4.77
N ASP A 24 8.35 22.41 4.32
CA ASP A 24 7.93 23.74 4.77
C ASP A 24 6.46 23.99 4.45
N TRP A 25 6.04 23.64 3.23
CA TRP A 25 4.63 23.70 2.84
C TRP A 25 3.78 22.75 3.69
N LEU A 26 4.22 21.53 4.03
CA LEU A 26 3.41 20.61 4.84
C LEU A 26 3.26 21.07 6.30
N ASP A 27 4.35 21.49 6.93
CA ASP A 27 4.43 21.55 8.40
C ASP A 27 4.62 22.95 9.00
N ASN A 28 5.28 23.86 8.28
CA ASN A 28 5.68 25.17 8.84
C ASN A 28 4.59 26.25 8.68
N HIS A 29 3.36 25.83 8.37
CA HIS A 29 2.17 26.66 8.31
C HIS A 29 1.00 26.00 9.06
N PRO A 30 0.93 26.15 10.39
CA PRO A 30 -0.04 25.45 11.24
C PRO A 30 -1.50 25.65 10.82
N GLU A 31 -1.83 26.81 10.24
CA GLU A 31 -3.15 27.17 9.73
C GLU A 31 -3.60 26.33 8.52
N PHE A 32 -2.64 25.76 7.78
CA PHE A 32 -2.91 24.93 6.60
C PHE A 32 -2.53 23.46 6.80
N LYS A 33 -1.78 23.13 7.87
CA LYS A 33 -1.27 21.76 8.11
C LYS A 33 -2.37 20.72 8.03
N THR A 34 -3.50 20.93 8.70
CA THR A 34 -4.64 19.99 8.64
C THR A 34 -5.07 19.73 7.20
N ALA A 35 -5.40 20.78 6.44
CA ALA A 35 -5.86 20.64 5.05
C ALA A 35 -4.84 19.94 4.13
N ARG A 36 -3.54 20.14 4.38
CA ARG A 36 -2.46 19.50 3.61
C ARG A 36 -2.27 18.01 3.93
N HIS A 37 -2.78 17.55 5.08
CA HIS A 37 -2.76 16.15 5.52
C HIS A 37 -4.14 15.46 5.41
N GLU A 38 -5.20 16.21 5.12
CA GLU A 38 -6.57 15.68 5.02
C GLU A 38 -6.68 14.68 3.86
N LEU A 39 -7.20 13.48 4.17
CA LEU A 39 -7.37 12.42 3.18
C LEU A 39 -8.34 12.79 2.06
N SER A 40 -9.29 13.69 2.32
CA SER A 40 -10.20 14.19 1.29
C SER A 40 -9.53 15.14 0.29
N ALA A 41 -8.41 15.76 0.67
CA ALA A 41 -7.69 16.73 -0.14
C ALA A 41 -6.51 16.13 -0.93
N LEU A 42 -6.28 14.81 -0.86
CA LEU A 42 -5.13 14.17 -1.51
C LEU A 42 -5.01 14.44 -3.02
N ALA A 43 -6.14 14.51 -3.74
CA ALA A 43 -6.13 14.79 -5.17
C ALA A 43 -5.60 16.20 -5.48
N GLU A 44 -6.13 17.20 -4.76
CA GLU A 44 -5.74 18.62 -4.91
C GLU A 44 -4.29 18.83 -4.45
N ASN A 45 -3.91 18.24 -3.31
CA ASN A 45 -2.56 18.33 -2.78
C ASN A 45 -1.55 17.63 -3.69
N ARG A 46 -1.87 16.44 -4.23
CA ARG A 46 -1.04 15.76 -5.23
C ARG A 46 -0.80 16.63 -6.45
N GLN A 47 -1.85 17.25 -7.00
CA GLN A 47 -1.73 18.14 -8.15
C GLN A 47 -0.80 19.32 -7.82
N PHE A 48 -1.05 20.00 -6.70
CA PHE A 48 -0.24 21.13 -6.27
C PHE A 48 1.24 20.76 -6.10
N VAL A 49 1.52 19.65 -5.42
CA VAL A 49 2.89 19.17 -5.19
C VAL A 49 3.58 18.85 -6.52
N GLY A 50 2.90 18.14 -7.43
CA GLY A 50 3.44 17.79 -8.74
C GLY A 50 3.74 19.02 -9.60
N GLU A 51 2.84 20.02 -9.62
CA GLU A 51 3.03 21.26 -10.39
C GLU A 51 4.20 22.11 -9.88
N ASN A 52 4.49 22.06 -8.57
CA ASN A 52 5.53 22.89 -7.95
C ASN A 52 6.88 22.20 -7.85
N TRP A 53 6.92 20.87 -7.65
CA TRP A 53 8.14 20.14 -7.30
C TRP A 53 8.35 18.80 -8.03
N GLY A 54 7.43 18.39 -8.91
CA GLY A 54 7.58 17.20 -9.75
C GLY A 54 7.19 15.87 -9.07
N ASP A 55 7.37 14.77 -9.81
CA ASP A 55 6.83 13.45 -9.43
C ASP A 55 7.51 12.82 -8.21
N GLU A 56 8.83 13.00 -8.05
CA GLU A 56 9.53 12.51 -6.86
C GLU A 56 9.03 13.21 -5.58
N ALA A 57 8.70 14.49 -5.65
CA ALA A 57 8.10 15.23 -4.55
C ALA A 57 6.68 14.74 -4.24
N VAL A 58 5.92 14.27 -5.24
CA VAL A 58 4.62 13.62 -5.01
C VAL A 58 4.79 12.34 -4.21
N THR A 59 5.78 11.51 -4.53
CA THR A 59 6.10 10.31 -3.75
C THR A 59 6.45 10.66 -2.30
N GLU A 60 7.33 11.65 -2.10
CA GLU A 60 7.70 12.10 -0.75
C GLU A 60 6.52 12.69 0.02
N PHE A 61 5.63 13.43 -0.65
CA PHE A 61 4.38 13.93 -0.06
C PHE A 61 3.51 12.79 0.49
N PHE A 62 3.29 11.74 -0.31
CA PHE A 62 2.51 10.59 0.16
C PHE A 62 3.21 9.83 1.28
N LEU A 63 4.54 9.70 1.25
CA LEU A 63 5.30 9.07 2.33
C LEU A 63 5.11 9.84 3.64
N HIS A 64 5.28 11.16 3.58
CA HIS A 64 5.08 12.05 4.72
C HIS A 64 3.67 11.87 5.32
N VAL A 65 2.63 12.02 4.50
CA VAL A 65 1.23 11.88 4.95
C VAL A 65 0.95 10.49 5.53
N THR A 66 1.51 9.44 4.91
CA THR A 66 1.34 8.05 5.37
C THR A 66 1.95 7.85 6.75
N GLU A 67 3.17 8.31 6.97
CA GLU A 67 3.85 8.16 8.26
C GLU A 67 3.19 9.00 9.36
N ASP A 68 2.73 10.21 9.04
CA ASP A 68 2.01 11.06 9.99
C ASP A 68 0.67 10.45 10.41
N LEU A 69 -0.05 9.89 9.44
CA LEU A 69 -1.32 9.20 9.64
C LEU A 69 -1.18 7.92 10.46
N LEU A 70 -0.17 7.09 10.14
CA LEU A 70 -0.06 5.70 10.57
C LEU A 70 1.04 5.46 11.61
N MET A 71 1.60 6.51 12.21
CA MET A 71 2.68 6.40 13.21
C MET A 71 2.39 5.34 14.29
N LYS A 72 1.13 5.26 14.78
CA LYS A 72 0.74 4.28 15.80
C LYS A 72 0.69 2.86 15.25
N GLU A 73 0.13 2.68 14.05
CA GLU A 73 0.04 1.40 13.36
C GLU A 73 1.44 0.85 13.00
N ILE A 74 2.36 1.71 12.57
CA ILE A 74 3.76 1.38 12.35
C ILE A 74 4.42 0.89 13.64
N ASP A 75 4.20 1.57 14.76
CA ASP A 75 4.71 1.13 16.06
C ASP A 75 4.10 -0.22 16.50
N ILE A 76 2.81 -0.46 16.22
CA ILE A 76 2.16 -1.76 16.48
C ILE A 76 2.84 -2.88 15.69
N LEU A 77 3.15 -2.69 14.40
CA LEU A 77 3.88 -3.70 13.61
C LEU A 77 5.25 -4.02 14.24
N LYS A 78 6.01 -2.99 14.60
CA LYS A 78 7.33 -3.15 15.22
C LYS A 78 7.23 -3.91 16.55
N GLN A 79 6.25 -3.56 17.39
CA GLN A 79 6.02 -4.23 18.67
C GLN A 79 5.51 -5.67 18.51
N ALA A 80 4.74 -5.96 17.46
CA ALA A 80 4.31 -7.31 17.13
C ALA A 80 5.49 -8.22 16.70
N GLY A 81 6.65 -7.62 16.39
CA GLY A 81 7.85 -8.32 15.93
C GLY A 81 7.89 -8.48 14.42
N CYS A 82 7.21 -7.63 13.65
CA CYS A 82 7.37 -7.61 12.20
C CYS A 82 8.83 -7.28 11.84
N PRO A 83 9.45 -8.05 10.93
CA PRO A 83 10.75 -7.73 10.36
C PRO A 83 10.77 -6.34 9.71
N GLU A 84 11.91 -5.64 9.76
CA GLU A 84 12.05 -4.27 9.24
C GLU A 84 11.62 -4.17 7.78
N GLU A 85 12.05 -5.11 6.94
CA GLU A 85 11.64 -5.23 5.53
C GLU A 85 10.12 -5.36 5.33
N ALA A 86 9.41 -6.04 6.24
CA ALA A 86 7.95 -6.17 6.16
C ALA A 86 7.24 -4.90 6.63
N VAL A 87 7.82 -4.18 7.59
CA VAL A 87 7.33 -2.86 8.01
C VAL A 87 7.51 -1.85 6.88
N ASP A 88 8.69 -1.81 6.26
CA ASP A 88 8.99 -0.91 5.15
C ASP A 88 8.10 -1.19 3.93
N HIS A 89 7.93 -2.48 3.58
CA HIS A 89 6.97 -2.89 2.55
C HIS A 89 5.56 -2.40 2.87
N SER A 90 5.07 -2.62 4.09
CA SER A 90 3.71 -2.24 4.48
C SER A 90 3.48 -0.72 4.46
N ILE A 91 4.51 0.08 4.82
CA ILE A 91 4.48 1.55 4.70
C ILE A 91 4.37 1.94 3.22
N GLU A 92 5.14 1.30 2.35
CA GLU A 92 5.14 1.60 0.92
C GLU A 92 3.82 1.19 0.24
N VAL A 93 3.22 0.07 0.65
CA VAL A 93 1.86 -0.33 0.21
C VAL A 93 0.82 0.69 0.68
N ALA A 94 0.92 1.20 1.91
CA ALA A 94 0.00 2.21 2.43
C ALA A 94 0.14 3.54 1.68
N ARG A 95 1.37 3.98 1.41
CA ARG A 95 1.67 5.14 0.57
C ARG A 95 1.06 4.98 -0.82
N LYS A 96 1.36 3.87 -1.49
CA LYS A 96 0.88 3.61 -2.86
C LYS A 96 -0.65 3.55 -2.92
N THR A 97 -1.26 2.99 -1.89
CA THR A 97 -2.72 2.96 -1.77
C THR A 97 -3.32 4.37 -1.68
N LEU A 98 -2.71 5.27 -0.90
CA LEU A 98 -3.15 6.67 -0.83
C LEU A 98 -2.95 7.40 -2.16
N GLU A 99 -1.82 7.17 -2.84
CA GLU A 99 -1.55 7.70 -4.19
C GLU A 99 -2.63 7.26 -5.18
N ILE A 100 -2.92 5.96 -5.26
CA ILE A 100 -3.99 5.43 -6.11
C ILE A 100 -5.32 6.09 -5.76
N SER A 101 -5.65 6.19 -4.47
CA SER A 101 -6.92 6.77 -3.99
C SER A 101 -7.11 8.25 -4.38
N SER A 102 -6.01 8.98 -4.60
CA SER A 102 -6.04 10.39 -5.01
C SER A 102 -6.46 10.57 -6.47
N ARG A 103 -6.40 9.50 -7.26
CA ARG A 103 -6.73 9.49 -8.70
C ARG A 103 -8.12 8.92 -9.00
N LEU A 104 -8.82 8.38 -8.01
CA LEU A 104 -10.08 7.67 -8.21
C LEU A 104 -11.28 8.62 -8.40
N LYS A 105 -12.23 8.18 -9.23
CA LYS A 105 -13.54 8.82 -9.45
C LYS A 105 -14.65 8.20 -8.59
N ILE A 106 -14.38 7.07 -7.94
CA ILE A 106 -15.31 6.40 -7.04
C ILE A 106 -15.04 6.84 -5.60
N ALA A 107 -16.07 6.75 -4.76
CA ALA A 107 -15.90 6.93 -3.32
C ALA A 107 -15.20 5.69 -2.73
N VAL A 108 -14.21 5.93 -1.88
CA VAL A 108 -13.48 4.90 -1.13
C VAL A 108 -13.22 5.40 0.29
N ASP A 109 -13.14 4.48 1.25
CA ASP A 109 -12.66 4.80 2.60
C ASP A 109 -11.13 4.80 2.63
N ARG A 110 -10.55 6.00 2.54
CA ARG A 110 -9.09 6.20 2.54
C ARG A 110 -8.42 5.82 3.86
N ARG A 111 -9.16 5.86 4.97
CA ARG A 111 -8.62 5.45 6.27
C ARG A 111 -8.56 3.92 6.36
N LEU A 112 -9.60 3.23 5.88
CA LEU A 112 -9.61 1.78 5.76
C LEU A 112 -8.51 1.31 4.79
N LEU A 113 -8.35 1.99 3.65
CA LEU A 113 -7.25 1.73 2.71
C LEU A 113 -5.87 1.79 3.38
N ALA A 114 -5.55 2.90 4.03
CA ALA A 114 -4.25 3.09 4.68
C ALA A 114 -4.00 2.07 5.80
N ARG A 115 -5.02 1.80 6.64
CA ARG A 115 -4.91 0.84 7.74
C ARG A 115 -4.94 -0.63 7.28
N GLY A 116 -5.68 -0.93 6.22
CA GLY A 116 -5.67 -2.24 5.59
C GLY A 116 -4.30 -2.55 4.99
N ALA A 117 -3.72 -1.58 4.27
CA ALA A 117 -2.39 -1.69 3.69
C ALA A 117 -1.28 -1.87 4.74
N ILE A 118 -1.26 -1.07 5.80
CA ILE A 118 -0.19 -1.18 6.81
C ILE A 118 -0.25 -2.52 7.57
N PHE A 119 -1.44 -3.12 7.75
CA PHE A 119 -1.58 -4.37 8.48
C PHE A 119 -1.63 -5.63 7.61
N HIS A 120 -1.73 -5.52 6.28
CA HIS A 120 -1.98 -6.68 5.39
C HIS A 120 -1.00 -7.84 5.64
N ASP A 121 0.24 -7.52 6.00
CA ASP A 121 1.34 -8.44 6.21
C ASP A 121 1.66 -8.74 7.69
N LEU A 122 0.78 -8.37 8.64
CA LEU A 122 1.01 -8.51 10.10
C LEU A 122 1.47 -9.91 10.52
N GLY A 123 1.02 -10.97 9.82
CA GLY A 123 1.44 -12.35 10.09
C GLY A 123 2.92 -12.65 9.82
N LYS A 124 3.63 -11.79 9.06
CA LYS A 124 5.09 -11.90 8.84
C LYS A 124 5.91 -11.75 10.12
N SER A 125 5.32 -11.20 11.19
CA SER A 125 5.89 -11.27 12.54
C SER A 125 6.05 -12.69 13.10
N LYS A 126 5.37 -13.69 12.51
CA LYS A 126 5.41 -15.09 12.95
C LYS A 126 5.90 -16.05 11.86
N THR A 127 5.61 -15.78 10.59
CA THR A 127 5.99 -16.66 9.48
C THR A 127 6.03 -15.92 8.15
N TYR A 128 6.96 -16.31 7.27
CA TYR A 128 6.98 -15.89 5.87
C TYR A 128 6.20 -16.86 4.94
N GLY A 129 5.65 -17.95 5.50
CA GLY A 129 4.83 -18.90 4.76
C GLY A 129 3.44 -18.36 4.42
N MET A 130 2.69 -19.05 3.55
CA MET A 130 1.37 -18.60 3.09
C MET A 130 0.33 -18.43 4.21
N GLN A 131 0.57 -19.03 5.38
CA GLN A 131 -0.28 -18.91 6.57
C GLN A 131 -0.23 -17.52 7.22
N HIS A 132 0.63 -16.60 6.76
CA HIS A 132 0.70 -15.25 7.33
C HIS A 132 -0.62 -14.48 7.19
N GLY A 133 -1.44 -14.75 6.16
CA GLY A 133 -2.81 -14.22 6.08
C GLY A 133 -3.70 -14.66 7.25
N GLU A 134 -3.74 -15.97 7.55
CA GLU A 134 -4.52 -16.51 8.69
C GLU A 134 -4.02 -15.98 10.03
N ILE A 135 -2.70 -16.06 10.24
CA ILE A 135 -2.08 -15.68 11.50
C ILE A 135 -2.24 -14.18 11.70
N GLY A 136 -2.02 -13.38 10.66
CA GLY A 136 -2.21 -11.94 10.69
C GLY A 136 -3.67 -11.56 11.00
N ALA A 137 -4.65 -12.21 10.38
CA ALA A 137 -6.06 -11.93 10.63
C ALA A 137 -6.49 -12.26 12.07
N LYS A 138 -5.92 -13.32 12.65
CA LYS A 138 -6.11 -13.65 14.08
C LYS A 138 -5.42 -12.64 15.00
N MET A 139 -4.19 -12.24 14.68
CA MET A 139 -3.48 -11.21 15.45
C MET A 139 -4.23 -9.87 15.40
N ALA A 140 -4.78 -9.51 14.26
CA ALA A 140 -5.59 -8.31 14.09
C ALA A 140 -6.86 -8.34 14.97
N GLU A 141 -7.51 -9.50 15.10
CA GLU A 141 -8.62 -9.70 16.05
C GLU A 141 -8.17 -9.49 17.50
N GLU A 142 -7.05 -10.09 17.90
CA GLU A 142 -6.49 -9.96 19.26
C GLU A 142 -6.10 -8.52 19.59
N LEU A 143 -5.69 -7.73 18.58
CA LEU A 143 -5.40 -6.30 18.68
C LEU A 143 -6.66 -5.41 18.65
N GLY A 144 -7.84 -5.98 18.42
CA GLY A 144 -9.11 -5.25 18.34
C GLY A 144 -9.29 -4.43 17.05
N LEU A 145 -8.62 -4.82 15.97
CA LEU A 145 -8.78 -4.18 14.66
C LEU A 145 -10.15 -4.53 14.05
N GLU A 146 -10.69 -3.61 13.25
CA GLU A 146 -12.00 -3.76 12.61
C GLU A 146 -12.04 -4.94 11.63
N GLU A 147 -13.23 -5.50 11.44
CA GLU A 147 -13.45 -6.67 10.58
C GLU A 147 -12.98 -6.43 9.16
N GLU A 148 -13.18 -5.23 8.63
CA GLU A 148 -12.78 -4.84 7.29
C GLU A 148 -11.25 -4.93 7.10
N ILE A 149 -10.46 -4.57 8.12
CA ILE A 149 -8.99 -4.72 8.10
C ILE A 149 -8.63 -6.20 8.17
N ARG A 150 -9.29 -6.97 9.06
CA ARG A 150 -9.06 -8.42 9.17
C ARG A 150 -9.32 -9.14 7.86
N GLN A 151 -10.36 -8.74 7.12
CA GLN A 151 -10.69 -9.32 5.81
C GLN A 151 -9.63 -8.99 4.76
N ILE A 152 -9.08 -7.77 4.74
CA ILE A 152 -7.95 -7.42 3.86
C ILE A 152 -6.74 -8.34 4.14
N ILE A 153 -6.37 -8.48 5.41
CA ILE A 153 -5.25 -9.35 5.83
C ILE A 153 -5.53 -10.81 5.43
N LEU A 154 -6.74 -11.31 5.65
CA LEU A 154 -7.09 -12.69 5.36
C LEU A 154 -7.05 -13.00 3.86
N LYS A 155 -7.48 -12.04 3.03
CA LYS A 155 -7.71 -12.26 1.59
C LYS A 155 -6.55 -11.87 0.69
N HIS A 156 -5.55 -11.14 1.18
CA HIS A 156 -4.48 -10.64 0.31
C HIS A 156 -3.62 -11.74 -0.34
N ILE A 157 -3.56 -12.92 0.27
CA ILE A 157 -2.83 -14.07 -0.28
C ILE A 157 -3.35 -14.39 -1.70
N ARG A 158 -2.43 -14.36 -2.67
CA ARG A 158 -2.72 -14.52 -4.11
C ARG A 158 -3.86 -13.61 -4.64
N GLY A 159 -4.18 -12.50 -3.98
CA GLY A 159 -5.24 -11.59 -4.43
C GLY A 159 -6.66 -12.10 -4.25
N GLY A 160 -6.91 -13.00 -3.30
CA GLY A 160 -8.23 -13.58 -3.06
C GLY A 160 -8.34 -14.99 -3.62
N LEU A 161 -7.81 -15.95 -2.87
CA LEU A 161 -7.73 -17.36 -3.22
C LEU A 161 -9.07 -17.97 -3.69
N THR A 162 -8.99 -18.84 -4.68
CA THR A 162 -10.07 -19.81 -4.92
C THR A 162 -10.00 -20.97 -3.93
N GLU A 163 -11.08 -21.74 -3.80
CA GLU A 163 -11.10 -22.98 -3.00
C GLU A 163 -9.98 -23.97 -3.39
N PRO A 164 -9.75 -24.29 -4.68
CA PRO A 164 -8.62 -25.13 -5.08
C PRO A 164 -7.25 -24.59 -4.64
N GLU A 165 -7.04 -23.28 -4.71
CA GLU A 165 -5.79 -22.66 -4.27
C GLU A 165 -5.63 -22.70 -2.74
N ALA A 166 -6.72 -22.54 -1.98
CA ALA A 166 -6.69 -22.72 -0.54
C ALA A 166 -6.27 -24.15 -0.17
N ILE A 167 -6.84 -25.16 -0.83
CA ILE A 167 -6.47 -26.57 -0.65
C ILE A 167 -5.00 -26.81 -1.03
N GLU A 168 -4.57 -26.31 -2.20
CA GLU A 168 -3.18 -26.40 -2.69
C GLU A 168 -2.17 -25.86 -1.67
N LEU A 169 -2.50 -24.72 -1.04
CA LEU A 169 -1.63 -24.05 -0.09
C LEU A 169 -1.78 -24.56 1.36
N GLY A 170 -2.67 -25.53 1.61
CA GLY A 170 -2.96 -26.03 2.95
C GLY A 170 -3.60 -24.97 3.86
N LEU A 171 -4.32 -24.01 3.27
CA LEU A 171 -5.06 -22.97 3.97
C LEU A 171 -6.52 -23.41 4.16
N PRO A 172 -7.25 -22.86 5.15
CA PRO A 172 -8.64 -23.25 5.34
C PRO A 172 -9.51 -22.88 4.14
N VAL A 173 -10.43 -23.77 3.78
CA VAL A 173 -11.36 -23.53 2.66
C VAL A 173 -12.46 -22.57 3.10
N ARG A 174 -12.55 -21.42 2.41
CA ARG A 174 -13.59 -20.39 2.60
C ARG A 174 -13.61 -19.43 1.40
N ASP A 175 -14.51 -18.47 1.44
CA ASP A 175 -14.57 -17.42 0.41
C ASP A 175 -13.54 -16.31 0.67
N TYR A 176 -12.52 -16.24 -0.19
CA TYR A 176 -11.52 -15.16 -0.17
C TYR A 176 -11.76 -14.10 -1.25
N THR A 177 -12.93 -14.09 -1.89
CA THR A 177 -13.24 -13.13 -2.97
C THR A 177 -13.13 -11.69 -2.46
N LEU A 178 -12.44 -10.86 -3.25
CA LEU A 178 -12.36 -9.41 -3.02
C LEU A 178 -13.66 -8.77 -3.50
N ARG A 179 -14.39 -8.16 -2.57
CA ARG A 179 -15.73 -7.60 -2.79
C ARG A 179 -15.73 -6.09 -2.77
N THR A 180 -14.90 -5.46 -1.93
CA THR A 180 -14.90 -4.00 -1.81
C THR A 180 -13.81 -3.37 -2.68
N PRO A 181 -13.97 -2.10 -3.10
CA PRO A 181 -12.89 -1.34 -3.72
C PRO A 181 -11.64 -1.32 -2.84
N GLU A 182 -11.79 -1.22 -1.52
CA GLU A 182 -10.67 -1.14 -0.58
C GLU A 182 -9.82 -2.41 -0.57
N GLU A 183 -10.45 -3.59 -0.51
CA GLU A 183 -9.77 -4.88 -0.62
C GLU A 183 -8.97 -4.96 -1.93
N LYS A 184 -9.61 -4.59 -3.05
CA LYS A 184 -9.01 -4.65 -4.38
C LYS A 184 -7.82 -3.71 -4.52
N ILE A 185 -7.93 -2.46 -4.05
CA ILE A 185 -6.87 -1.46 -4.17
C ILE A 185 -5.67 -1.84 -3.31
N VAL A 186 -5.86 -2.27 -2.05
CA VAL A 186 -4.73 -2.64 -1.19
C VAL A 186 -3.93 -3.78 -1.79
N ILE A 187 -4.60 -4.82 -2.30
CA ILE A 187 -3.92 -5.99 -2.84
C ILE A 187 -3.29 -5.71 -4.21
N TYR A 188 -3.91 -4.83 -5.00
CA TYR A 188 -3.29 -4.33 -6.22
C TYR A 188 -2.03 -3.50 -5.92
N ALA A 189 -2.08 -2.63 -4.91
CA ALA A 189 -0.93 -1.86 -4.44
C ALA A 189 0.19 -2.77 -3.93
N ASP A 190 -0.13 -3.77 -3.09
CA ASP A 190 0.83 -4.80 -2.62
C ASP A 190 1.59 -5.44 -3.78
N ARG A 191 0.86 -5.94 -4.78
CA ARG A 191 1.47 -6.54 -5.97
C ARG A 191 2.31 -5.55 -6.77
N MET A 192 1.90 -4.28 -6.85
CA MET A 192 2.66 -3.26 -7.57
C MET A 192 3.95 -2.88 -6.83
N VAL A 193 3.90 -2.77 -5.50
CA VAL A 193 5.06 -2.46 -4.66
C VAL A 193 6.11 -3.55 -4.77
N ASP A 194 5.70 -4.82 -4.74
CA ASP A 194 6.59 -5.95 -5.03
C ASP A 194 7.39 -5.74 -6.33
N ILE A 195 6.73 -5.27 -7.40
CA ILE A 195 7.33 -5.16 -8.74
C ILE A 195 8.46 -4.15 -8.80
N TYR A 196 8.32 -2.98 -8.15
CA TYR A 196 9.31 -1.91 -8.24
C TYR A 196 10.29 -1.86 -7.07
N THR A 197 10.09 -2.64 -6.00
CA THR A 197 10.99 -2.64 -4.84
C THR A 197 11.88 -3.87 -4.73
N ASP A 198 11.50 -5.02 -5.30
CA ASP A 198 12.23 -6.27 -5.06
C ASP A 198 13.48 -6.49 -5.94
N GLY A 199 13.69 -5.63 -6.95
CA GLY A 199 14.85 -5.64 -7.85
C GLY A 199 14.83 -6.74 -8.92
N ILE A 200 13.74 -7.47 -9.13
CA ILE A 200 13.65 -8.55 -10.13
C ILE A 200 13.38 -8.03 -11.54
N VAL A 201 12.58 -6.97 -11.67
CA VAL A 201 12.40 -6.29 -12.95
C VAL A 201 13.51 -5.25 -13.08
N PRO A 202 14.43 -5.38 -14.05
CA PRO A 202 15.54 -4.46 -14.18
C PRO A 202 15.05 -3.07 -14.62
N ASP A 203 15.69 -2.03 -14.09
CA ASP A 203 15.49 -0.63 -14.47
C ASP A 203 14.02 -0.17 -14.44
N ILE A 204 13.25 -0.72 -13.50
CA ILE A 204 11.84 -0.40 -13.30
C ILE A 204 11.69 0.75 -12.30
N ASP A 205 10.74 1.64 -12.58
CA ASP A 205 10.24 2.64 -11.63
C ASP A 205 8.75 2.39 -11.36
N GLU A 206 8.18 3.14 -10.41
CA GLU A 206 6.76 3.02 -10.04
C GLU A 206 5.80 3.24 -11.23
N HIS A 207 6.06 4.23 -12.07
CA HIS A 207 5.23 4.55 -13.24
C HIS A 207 5.29 3.42 -14.29
N GLN A 208 6.48 2.86 -14.51
CA GLN A 208 6.68 1.72 -15.38
C GLN A 208 6.03 0.45 -14.81
N ALA A 209 6.08 0.23 -13.49
CA ALA A 209 5.41 -0.90 -12.84
C ALA A 209 3.89 -0.85 -13.07
N GLU A 210 3.29 0.35 -13.01
CA GLU A 210 1.88 0.53 -13.30
C GLU A 210 1.55 0.38 -14.80
N SER A 211 2.25 1.11 -15.67
CA SER A 211 1.97 1.12 -17.12
C SER A 211 2.29 -0.21 -17.83
N ARG A 212 3.23 -0.99 -17.29
CA ARG A 212 3.62 -2.31 -17.81
C ARG A 212 3.10 -3.45 -16.95
N PHE A 213 2.21 -3.19 -15.97
CA PHE A 213 1.76 -4.17 -14.98
C PHE A 213 1.36 -5.51 -15.60
N ALA A 214 0.46 -5.49 -16.59
CA ALA A 214 -0.02 -6.68 -17.27
C ALA A 214 1.08 -7.43 -18.06
N ALA A 215 2.04 -6.71 -18.64
CA ALA A 215 3.17 -7.33 -19.33
C ALA A 215 4.13 -7.98 -18.33
N ILE A 216 4.44 -7.29 -17.23
CA ILE A 216 5.30 -7.78 -16.16
C ILE A 216 4.73 -9.06 -15.55
N LEU A 217 3.45 -9.08 -15.19
CA LEU A 217 2.83 -10.27 -14.60
C LEU A 217 2.83 -11.49 -15.51
N ARG A 218 2.79 -11.30 -16.85
CA ARG A 218 2.91 -12.38 -17.83
C ARG A 218 4.35 -12.84 -18.04
N SER A 219 5.32 -11.95 -17.90
CA SER A 219 6.74 -12.24 -18.12
C SER A 219 7.44 -12.82 -16.90
N TYR A 220 6.96 -12.51 -15.70
CA TYR A 220 7.61 -12.88 -14.44
C TYR A 220 6.66 -13.74 -13.59
N GLU A 221 6.92 -15.04 -13.57
CA GLU A 221 6.12 -16.03 -12.82
C GLU A 221 5.96 -15.66 -11.34
N LYS A 222 6.97 -15.01 -10.73
CA LYS A 222 6.89 -14.51 -9.36
C LYS A 222 5.67 -13.63 -9.12
N TYR A 223 5.26 -12.80 -10.09
CA TYR A 223 4.15 -11.86 -9.92
C TYR A 223 2.83 -12.44 -10.42
N GLY A 224 2.84 -13.20 -11.52
CA GLY A 224 1.65 -13.89 -12.03
C GLY A 224 1.21 -15.07 -11.15
N LYS A 225 2.15 -15.71 -10.44
CA LYS A 225 2.00 -16.91 -9.60
C LYS A 225 1.54 -18.16 -10.35
N ASN A 226 0.32 -18.15 -10.89
CA ASN A 226 -0.30 -19.23 -11.65
C ASN A 226 -1.36 -18.62 -12.60
N PRO A 227 -1.92 -19.37 -13.58
CA PRO A 227 -2.88 -18.80 -14.53
C PRO A 227 -4.13 -18.16 -13.89
N ILE A 228 -4.67 -18.77 -12.83
CA ILE A 228 -5.88 -18.27 -12.15
C ILE A 228 -5.60 -16.96 -11.42
N THR A 229 -4.49 -16.89 -10.70
CA THR A 229 -4.04 -15.69 -9.98
C THR A 229 -3.63 -14.58 -10.95
N LEU A 230 -2.99 -14.93 -12.06
CA LEU A 230 -2.65 -13.99 -13.12
C LEU A 230 -3.90 -13.33 -13.69
N ASP A 231 -4.90 -14.11 -14.12
CA ASP A 231 -6.15 -13.58 -14.68
C ASP A 231 -6.86 -12.66 -13.68
N ARG A 232 -6.83 -13.02 -12.39
CA ARG A 232 -7.38 -12.20 -11.32
C ARG A 232 -6.66 -10.85 -11.19
N TYR A 233 -5.34 -10.83 -11.15
CA TYR A 233 -4.58 -9.57 -11.08
C TYR A 233 -4.75 -8.70 -12.33
N LEU A 234 -4.87 -9.31 -13.51
CA LEU A 234 -5.15 -8.59 -14.75
C LEU A 234 -6.53 -7.92 -14.69
N ALA A 235 -7.55 -8.64 -14.22
CA ALA A 235 -8.88 -8.07 -14.02
C ALA A 235 -8.88 -6.94 -12.97
N LEU A 236 -8.16 -7.10 -11.86
CA LEU A 236 -7.99 -6.05 -10.85
C LEU A 236 -7.33 -4.80 -11.45
N HIS A 237 -6.28 -4.98 -12.25
CA HIS A 237 -5.61 -3.87 -12.92
C HIS A 237 -6.58 -3.12 -13.83
N GLU A 238 -7.30 -3.81 -14.72
CA GLU A 238 -8.27 -3.18 -15.62
C GLU A 238 -9.38 -2.44 -14.87
N GLU A 239 -9.92 -3.05 -13.82
CA GLU A 239 -10.99 -2.46 -13.00
C GLU A 239 -10.52 -1.18 -12.29
N ILE A 240 -9.35 -1.22 -11.65
CA ILE A 240 -8.79 -0.07 -10.92
C ILE A 240 -8.41 1.05 -11.87
N GLN A 241 -7.80 0.75 -13.02
CA GLN A 241 -7.53 1.76 -14.06
C GLN A 241 -8.84 2.39 -14.58
N GLY A 242 -9.92 1.60 -14.67
CA GLY A 242 -11.25 2.09 -15.03
C GLY A 242 -11.84 3.08 -14.02
N TRP A 243 -11.43 3.02 -12.75
CA TRP A 243 -11.86 3.96 -11.71
C TRP A 243 -11.08 5.27 -11.70
N MET A 244 -9.93 5.35 -12.37
CA MET A 244 -9.06 6.53 -12.31
C MET A 244 -9.49 7.67 -13.24
N ALA A 245 -9.13 8.90 -12.88
CA ALA A 245 -9.13 10.05 -13.77
C ALA A 245 -8.12 9.82 -14.92
N ARG A 246 -8.53 10.21 -16.14
CA ARG A 246 -7.64 10.18 -17.32
C ARG A 246 -6.96 11.53 -17.43
#